data_AF-T1GNE9-F1
#
_entry.id   AF-T1GNE9-F1
#
_cell.length_a   1.000
_cell.length_b   1.000
_cell.length_c   1.000
_cell.angle_alpha   90.00
_cell.angle_beta   90.00
_cell.angle_gamma   90.00
#
_symmetry.space_group_name_H-M   'P 1'
#
loop_
_entity.id
_entity.type
_entity.pdbx_description
1 polymer ?
#
loop_
_entity_poly.entity_id
_entity_poly.type
_entity_poly.pdbx_seq_one_letter_code
_entity_poly.pdbx_strand_id
1 'polypeptide(L)'
;MFQSTVEIKQILDKFPKSLKDLYEKGPQNAFYLVKCWADLNSEISGETGVFYGVASHYESEENVVLTCSTKVCSFGKQVVEKVETEFSRVENGRFVYRTHKSPMCEYMINFIQKLKHLPE
;
A
#
# COMPACT_ATOMS: atom_id res chain seq x y z
N MET A 1 -5.67 -19.29 -10.55
CA MET A 1 -5.20 -18.12 -11.34
C MET A 1 -3.68 -18.17 -11.33
N PHE A 2 -3.03 -18.37 -12.48
CA PHE A 2 -1.56 -18.34 -12.53
C PHE A 2 -1.12 -16.88 -12.45
N GLN A 3 -0.32 -16.54 -11.44
CA GLN A 3 0.31 -15.22 -11.36
C GLN A 3 1.47 -15.17 -12.35
N SER A 4 1.49 -14.17 -13.23
CA SER A 4 2.64 -13.90 -14.08
C SER A 4 3.79 -13.36 -13.22
N THR A 5 5.00 -13.88 -13.44
CA THR A 5 6.19 -13.43 -12.71
C THR A 5 6.82 -12.21 -13.39
N VAL A 6 7.25 -11.23 -12.59
CA VAL A 6 8.05 -10.09 -13.03
C VAL A 6 9.42 -10.17 -12.36
N GLU A 7 10.49 -10.02 -13.14
CA GLU A 7 11.84 -10.03 -12.57
C GLU A 7 12.07 -8.74 -11.78
N ILE A 8 12.53 -8.86 -10.53
CA ILE A 8 12.71 -7.70 -9.64
C ILE A 8 13.62 -6.61 -10.21
N LYS A 9 14.65 -6.99 -10.98
CA LYS A 9 15.58 -6.05 -11.63
C LYS A 9 14.88 -5.03 -12.55
N GLN A 10 13.69 -5.35 -13.06
CA GLN A 10 12.91 -4.47 -13.93
C GLN A 10 12.26 -3.30 -13.17
N ILE A 11 12.15 -3.39 -11.84
CA ILE A 11 11.46 -2.39 -11.01
C ILE A 11 12.37 -1.73 -9.96
N LEU A 12 13.60 -2.19 -9.77
CA LEU A 12 14.49 -1.71 -8.70
C LEU A 12 14.70 -0.19 -8.70
N ASP A 13 14.68 0.46 -9.86
CA ASP A 13 14.84 1.92 -9.98
C ASP A 13 13.60 2.71 -9.56
N LYS A 14 12.43 2.05 -9.44
CA LYS A 14 11.17 2.66 -9.02
C LYS A 14 10.93 2.60 -7.51
N PHE A 15 11.72 1.81 -6.78
CA PHE A 15 11.57 1.60 -5.34
C PHE A 15 12.83 2.02 -4.56
N PRO A 16 12.73 2.22 -3.23
CA PRO A 16 13.89 2.48 -2.40
C PRO A 16 14.91 1.36 -2.52
N LYS A 17 16.20 1.69 -2.38
CA LYS A 17 17.30 0.71 -2.47
C LYS A 17 17.13 -0.49 -1.54
N SER A 18 16.44 -0.31 -0.42
CA SER A 18 16.12 -1.36 0.54
C SER A 18 15.26 -2.49 -0.02
N LEU A 19 14.54 -2.30 -1.14
CA LEU A 19 13.77 -3.38 -1.75
C LEU A 19 14.65 -4.57 -2.14
N LYS A 20 15.85 -4.30 -2.68
CA LYS A 20 16.80 -5.34 -3.05
C LYS A 20 17.24 -6.14 -1.81
N ASP A 21 17.65 -5.43 -0.76
CA ASP A 21 18.13 -6.04 0.49
C ASP A 21 17.02 -6.88 1.15
N LEU A 22 15.78 -6.39 1.12
CA LEU A 22 14.60 -7.13 1.64
C LEU A 22 14.34 -8.40 0.82
N TYR A 23 14.38 -8.32 -0.51
CA TYR A 23 14.16 -9.46 -1.39
C TYR A 23 15.23 -10.54 -1.24
N GLU A 24 16.50 -10.12 -1.10
CA GLU A 24 17.63 -11.02 -0.87
C GLU A 24 17.56 -11.69 0.52
N LYS A 25 17.11 -10.95 1.54
CA LYS A 25 16.87 -11.50 2.89
C LYS A 25 15.70 -12.48 2.93
N GLY A 26 14.66 -12.22 2.14
CA GLY A 26 13.53 -13.11 1.95
C GLY A 26 12.54 -13.17 3.12
N PRO A 27 11.56 -14.09 3.05
CA PRO A 27 11.42 -15.12 2.01
C PRO A 27 10.88 -14.57 0.67
N GLN A 28 11.36 -15.08 -0.47
CA GLN A 28 11.03 -14.52 -1.80
C GLN A 28 9.56 -14.71 -2.20
N ASN A 29 8.88 -15.74 -1.70
CA ASN A 29 7.45 -15.97 -1.94
C ASN A 29 6.53 -14.97 -1.22
N ALA A 30 7.07 -14.06 -0.40
CA ALA A 30 6.34 -12.97 0.23
C ALA A 30 6.34 -11.68 -0.59
N PHE A 31 6.94 -11.67 -1.80
CA PHE A 31 7.06 -10.48 -2.64
C PHE A 31 6.06 -10.51 -3.80
N TYR A 32 5.30 -9.43 -3.94
CA TYR A 32 4.27 -9.27 -4.96
C TYR A 32 4.39 -7.91 -5.62
N LEU A 33 4.06 -7.85 -6.92
CA LEU A 33 3.91 -6.61 -7.66
C LEU A 33 2.46 -6.47 -8.10
N VAL A 34 1.82 -5.38 -7.67
CA VAL A 34 0.46 -5.03 -8.07
C VAL A 34 0.51 -3.81 -8.97
N LYS A 35 -0.01 -3.93 -10.19
CA LYS A 35 -0.21 -2.80 -11.11
C LYS A 35 -1.67 -2.37 -11.02
N CYS A 36 -1.90 -1.14 -10.59
CA CYS A 36 -3.23 -0.57 -10.46
C CYS A 36 -3.57 0.35 -11.64
N TRP A 37 -4.79 0.24 -12.13
CA TRP A 37 -5.43 1.31 -12.91
C TRP A 37 -6.39 2.02 -11.96
N ALA A 38 -6.02 3.21 -11.53
CA ALA A 38 -6.81 3.96 -10.56
C ALA A 38 -7.98 4.65 -11.27
N ASP A 39 -9.18 4.49 -10.71
CA ASP A 39 -10.34 5.27 -11.14
C ASP A 39 -10.29 6.66 -10.50
N LEU A 40 -10.19 7.69 -11.33
CA LEU A 40 -10.18 9.09 -10.91
C LEU A 40 -11.48 9.82 -11.27
N ASN A 41 -12.45 9.13 -11.88
CA ASN A 41 -13.71 9.68 -12.38
C ASN A 41 -14.74 9.87 -11.25
N SER A 42 -14.34 10.52 -10.16
CA SER A 42 -15.23 10.85 -9.06
C SER A 42 -15.46 12.34 -8.96
N GLU A 43 -16.74 12.74 -8.90
CA GLU A 43 -17.22 14.14 -8.83
C GLU A 43 -16.97 14.80 -7.46
N ILE A 44 -16.09 14.22 -6.63
CA ILE A 44 -15.85 14.59 -5.23
C ILE A 44 -15.05 15.91 -5.10
N SER A 45 -14.95 16.71 -6.17
CA SER A 45 -14.25 17.99 -6.19
C SER A 45 -15.08 19.10 -5.53
N GLY A 46 -14.59 19.64 -4.41
CA GLY A 46 -15.09 20.89 -3.82
C GLY A 46 -16.07 20.75 -2.64
N GLU A 47 -16.48 19.54 -2.28
CA GLU A 47 -17.34 19.33 -1.11
C GLU A 47 -16.53 19.32 0.19
N THR A 48 -16.93 20.15 1.15
CA THR A 48 -16.41 20.10 2.51
C THR A 48 -16.88 18.80 3.18
N GLY A 49 -15.96 18.02 3.76
CA GLY A 49 -16.29 16.79 4.49
C GLY A 49 -15.91 15.46 3.82
N VAL A 50 -15.18 15.49 2.71
CA VAL A 50 -14.70 14.28 2.03
C VAL A 50 -13.60 13.59 2.84
N PHE A 51 -13.75 12.28 3.07
CA PHE A 51 -12.75 11.44 3.73
C PHE A 51 -11.96 10.59 2.73
N TYR A 52 -10.64 10.78 2.71
CA TYR A 52 -9.71 9.94 1.96
C TYR A 52 -9.13 8.88 2.88
N GLY A 53 -9.48 7.61 2.65
CA GLY A 53 -9.11 6.52 3.53
C GLY A 53 -8.60 5.29 2.79
N VAL A 54 -7.76 4.54 3.48
CA VAL A 54 -7.32 3.19 3.10
C VAL A 54 -7.93 2.22 4.09
N ALA A 55 -8.43 1.11 3.57
CA ALA A 55 -8.83 -0.03 4.40
C ALA A 55 -7.99 -1.25 3.99
N SER A 56 -7.57 -2.02 4.98
CA SER A 56 -6.76 -3.22 4.79
C SER A 56 -7.27 -4.35 5.67
N HIS A 57 -7.09 -5.58 5.17
CA HIS A 57 -7.50 -6.80 5.83
C HIS A 57 -6.46 -7.88 5.57
N TYR A 58 -5.99 -8.52 6.64
CA TYR A 58 -5.03 -9.62 6.57
C TYR A 58 -5.50 -10.80 7.43
N GLU A 59 -5.05 -12.00 7.07
CA GLU A 59 -5.31 -13.24 7.81
C GLU A 59 -4.00 -13.98 8.04
N SER A 60 -3.86 -14.62 9.19
CA SER A 60 -2.72 -15.47 9.57
C SER A 60 -3.20 -16.74 10.28
N GLU A 61 -2.40 -17.81 10.16
CA GLU A 61 -2.58 -19.03 10.95
C GLU A 61 -2.00 -18.90 12.36
N GLU A 62 -1.06 -17.97 12.56
CA GLU A 62 -0.37 -17.71 13.82
C GLU A 62 -0.77 -16.36 14.42
N ASN A 63 -0.82 -16.30 15.75
CA ASN A 63 -1.08 -15.05 16.48
C ASN A 63 0.18 -14.20 16.60
N VAL A 64 0.39 -13.31 15.63
CA VAL A 64 1.51 -12.36 15.63
C VAL A 64 1.02 -10.93 15.88
N VAL A 65 1.93 -10.06 16.36
CA VAL A 65 1.73 -8.61 16.29
C VAL A 65 2.18 -8.15 14.90
N LEU A 66 1.26 -7.62 14.10
CA LEU A 66 1.54 -7.24 12.71
C LEU A 66 1.98 -5.78 12.65
N THR A 67 3.12 -5.51 12.03
CA THR A 67 3.56 -4.14 11.74
C THR A 67 3.58 -3.92 10.23
N CYS A 68 2.72 -3.02 9.75
CA CYS A 68 2.60 -2.65 8.35
C CYS A 68 3.34 -1.33 8.09
N SER A 69 4.38 -1.35 7.26
CA SER A 69 5.05 -0.14 6.76
C SER A 69 4.62 0.14 5.33
N THR A 70 3.95 1.28 5.12
CA THR A 70 3.52 1.76 3.80
C THR A 70 4.37 2.96 3.41
N LYS A 71 5.14 2.82 2.32
CA LYS A 71 6.06 3.84 1.82
C LYS A 71 5.61 4.40 0.48
N VAL A 72 5.41 5.70 0.43
CA VAL A 72 5.18 6.42 -0.83
C VAL A 72 6.54 6.84 -1.39
N CYS A 73 6.76 6.52 -2.66
CA CYS A 73 8.03 6.76 -3.33
C CYS A 73 7.85 7.67 -4.54
N SER A 74 8.78 8.60 -4.74
CA SER A 74 8.88 9.44 -5.93
C SER A 74 10.28 9.28 -6.51
N PHE A 75 10.36 8.92 -7.80
CA PHE A 75 11.63 8.62 -8.49
C PHE A 75 12.55 7.67 -7.70
N GLY A 76 11.99 6.58 -7.17
CA GLY A 76 12.73 5.55 -6.42
C GLY A 76 13.16 5.97 -5.00
N LYS A 77 12.75 7.15 -4.53
CA LYS A 77 13.08 7.64 -3.17
C LYS A 77 11.85 7.69 -2.29
N GLN A 78 11.98 7.24 -1.05
CA GLN A 78 10.93 7.37 -0.04
C GLN A 78 10.65 8.86 0.24
N VAL A 79 9.38 9.25 0.19
CA VAL A 79 8.91 10.60 0.48
C VAL A 79 8.17 10.65 1.81
N VAL A 80 7.30 9.67 2.05
CA VAL A 80 6.57 9.51 3.30
C VAL A 80 6.44 8.03 3.64
N GLU A 81 6.43 7.74 4.93
CA GLU A 81 6.20 6.41 5.48
C GLU A 81 5.11 6.48 6.55
N LYS A 82 4.20 5.52 6.50
CA LYS A 82 3.22 5.28 7.54
C LYS A 82 3.47 3.90 8.12
N VAL A 83 3.64 3.82 9.44
CA VAL A 83 3.81 2.57 10.17
C VAL A 83 2.58 2.37 11.06
N GLU A 84 1.93 1.23 10.90
CA GLU A 84 0.74 0.84 11.67
C GLU A 84 1.01 -0.50 12.36
N THR A 85 0.67 -0.58 13.64
CA THR A 85 0.78 -1.82 14.44
C THR A 85 -0.62 -2.34 14.72
N GLU A 86 -0.88 -3.56 14.29
CA GLU A 86 -2.19 -4.21 14.34
C GLU A 86 -2.13 -5.47 15.21
N PHE A 87 -3.19 -5.67 15.98
CA PHE A 87 -3.38 -6.84 16.83
C PHE A 87 -4.50 -7.70 16.27
N SER A 88 -4.32 -9.02 16.33
CA SER A 88 -5.27 -9.95 15.74
C SER A 88 -6.58 -10.03 16.53
N ARG A 89 -7.63 -10.49 15.85
CA ARG A 89 -8.85 -11.04 16.44
C ARG A 89 -9.04 -12.45 15.92
N VAL A 90 -9.50 -13.36 16.77
CA VAL A 90 -9.80 -14.73 16.34
C VAL A 90 -11.18 -14.75 15.69
N GLU A 91 -11.23 -15.13 14.42
CA GLU A 91 -12.47 -15.35 13.66
C GLU A 91 -12.36 -16.68 12.92
N ASN A 92 -13.33 -17.58 13.12
CA ASN A 92 -13.37 -18.90 12.45
C ASN A 92 -12.06 -19.71 12.54
N GLY A 93 -11.35 -19.64 13.67
CA GLY A 93 -10.08 -20.34 13.88
C GLY A 93 -8.86 -19.69 13.22
N ARG A 94 -9.01 -18.47 12.69
CA ARG A 94 -7.94 -17.69 12.04
C ARG A 94 -7.69 -16.39 12.79
N PHE A 95 -6.47 -15.86 12.68
CA PHE A 95 -6.09 -14.56 13.24
C PHE A 95 -6.26 -13.48 12.18
N VAL A 96 -7.21 -12.58 12.40
CA VAL A 96 -7.62 -11.55 11.45
C VAL A 96 -7.17 -10.17 11.91
N TYR A 97 -6.64 -9.36 10.99
CA TYR A 97 -6.14 -8.00 11.21
C TYR A 97 -6.91 -7.04 10.31
N ARG A 98 -7.44 -5.94 10.83
CA ARG A 98 -8.28 -5.01 10.06
C ARG A 98 -8.01 -3.56 10.42
N THR A 99 -7.76 -2.75 9.39
CA THR A 99 -7.74 -1.30 9.49
C THR A 99 -8.86 -0.75 8.61
N HIS A 100 -9.93 -0.18 9.19
CA HIS A 100 -11.16 0.13 8.44
C HIS A 100 -11.28 1.56 7.91
N LYS A 101 -10.48 2.51 8.40
CA LYS A 101 -10.53 3.93 8.00
C LYS A 101 -9.18 4.60 8.24
N SER A 102 -8.10 4.00 7.73
CA SER A 102 -6.77 4.57 7.86
C SER A 102 -6.71 5.87 7.04
N PRO A 103 -6.55 7.06 7.64
CA PRO A 103 -6.55 8.30 6.87
C PRO A 103 -5.34 8.34 5.93
N MET A 104 -5.58 8.74 4.68
CA MET A 104 -4.49 9.06 3.75
C MET A 104 -3.75 10.29 4.25
N CYS A 105 -2.43 10.33 4.03
CA CYS A 105 -1.64 11.50 4.37
C CYS A 105 -1.91 12.65 3.37
N GLU A 106 -1.67 13.88 3.81
CA GLU A 106 -1.90 15.09 3.01
C GLU A 106 -1.16 15.04 1.66
N TYR A 107 0.05 14.48 1.64
CA TYR A 107 0.81 14.29 0.40
C TYR A 107 0.01 13.52 -0.66
N MET A 108 -0.61 12.40 -0.28
CA MET A 108 -1.40 11.57 -1.21
C MET A 108 -2.69 12.25 -1.64
N ILE A 109 -3.36 12.94 -0.72
CA ILE A 109 -4.59 13.69 -1.02
C ILE A 109 -4.29 14.78 -2.06
N ASN A 110 -3.26 15.59 -1.82
CA ASN A 110 -2.83 16.63 -2.73
C ASN A 110 -2.37 16.06 -4.08
N PHE A 111 -1.74 14.89 -4.08
CA PHE A 111 -1.33 14.21 -5.30
C PHE A 111 -2.52 13.78 -6.17
N ILE A 112 -3.54 13.14 -5.56
CA ILE A 112 -4.79 12.77 -6.25
C ILE A 112 -5.47 14.00 -6.82
N GLN A 113 -5.58 15.07 -6.02
CA GLN A 113 -6.18 16.32 -6.48
C GLN A 113 -5.44 16.91 -7.68
N LYS A 114 -4.10 16.95 -7.66
CA LYS A 114 -3.32 17.45 -8.80
C LYS A 114 -3.47 16.57 -10.05
N LEU A 115 -3.45 15.25 -9.90
CA LEU A 115 -3.63 14.32 -11.02
C LEU A 115 -4.96 14.51 -11.73
N LYS A 116 -6.05 14.74 -10.99
CA LYS A 116 -7.38 14.98 -11.56
C LYS A 116 -7.48 16.23 -12.43
N HIS A 117 -6.58 17.19 -12.27
CA HIS A 117 -6.58 18.46 -13.01
C HIS A 117 -5.50 18.52 -14.09
N LEU A 118 -4.81 17.42 -14.39
CA LEU A 118 -3.86 17.39 -15.50
C LEU A 118 -4.60 17.54 -16.83
N PRO A 119 -4.07 18.36 -17.76
CA PRO A 119 -4.54 18.34 -19.14
C PRO A 119 -4.21 16.98 -19.78
N GLU A 120 -5.05 16.56 -20.73
CA GLU A 120 -4.75 15.42 -21.61
C GLU A 120 -3.56 15.70 -22.54
#